data_AF-A0A1Y3YUM0-F1
#
_entry.id   AF-A0A1Y3YUM0-F1
#
_cell.length_a   1.000
_cell.length_b   1.000
_cell.length_c   1.000
_cell.angle_alpha   90.00
_cell.angle_beta   90.00
_cell.angle_gamma   90.00
#
_symmetry.space_group_name_H-M   'P 1'
#
loop_
_entity.id
_entity.type
_entity.pdbx_description
1 polymer ?
#
loop_
_entity_poly.entity_id
_entity_poly.type
_entity_poly.pdbx_seq_one_letter_code
_entity_poly.pdbx_strand_id
1 'polypeptide(L)'
;MKICCSQEHYDKVVQYANSIQDQTLQNCLERFKQWEKSGRGCEIELYYDSAPYSFGFCERYTDGRTGIVGGLLYHGNPDQSFAVTMDRFHGWSIHT
;
A
#
# COMPACT_ATOMS: atom_id res chain seq x y z
N MET A 1 -0.53 -9.99 6.87
CA MET A 1 -0.49 -8.53 6.65
C MET A 1 -1.08 -7.89 7.88
N LYS A 2 -0.42 -6.84 8.37
CA LYS A 2 -0.79 -6.13 9.59
C LYS A 2 -0.94 -4.64 9.29
N ILE A 3 -2.02 -4.06 9.80
CA ILE A 3 -2.31 -2.63 9.64
C ILE A 3 -1.78 -1.91 10.88
N CYS A 4 -0.78 -1.07 10.68
CA CYS A 4 -0.09 -0.31 11.74
C CYS A 4 -0.42 1.20 11.70
N CYS A 5 -1.27 1.65 10.78
CA CYS A 5 -1.84 3.00 10.79
C CYS A 5 -3.14 3.05 11.63
N SER A 6 -3.70 4.25 11.81
CA SER A 6 -5.03 4.37 12.43
C SER A 6 -6.09 3.67 11.58
N GLN A 7 -7.09 3.07 12.25
CA GLN A 7 -8.24 2.47 11.56
C GLN A 7 -8.98 3.50 10.70
N GLU A 8 -9.09 4.74 11.19
CA GLU A 8 -9.69 5.86 10.44
C GLU A 8 -9.00 6.10 9.10
N HIS A 9 -7.66 6.08 9.04
CA HIS A 9 -6.94 6.26 7.79
C HIS A 9 -7.19 5.10 6.84
N TYR A 10 -7.09 3.86 7.34
CA TYR A 10 -7.35 2.67 6.53
C TYR A 10 -8.76 2.66 5.95
N ASP A 11 -9.77 2.90 6.78
CA ASP A 11 -11.17 2.95 6.37
C ASP A 11 -11.42 4.06 5.34
N LYS A 12 -10.80 5.24 5.53
CA LYS A 12 -10.87 6.34 4.57
C LYS A 12 -10.33 5.94 3.20
N VAL A 13 -9.20 5.24 3.15
CA VAL A 13 -8.61 4.77 1.87
C VAL A 13 -9.53 3.74 1.20
N VAL A 14 -10.03 2.77 1.96
CA VAL A 14 -10.93 1.72 1.44
C VAL A 14 -12.26 2.32 0.95
N GLN A 15 -12.85 3.23 1.71
CA GLN A 15 -14.07 3.94 1.32
C GLN A 15 -13.86 4.76 0.04
N TYR A 16 -12.70 5.40 -0.10
CA TYR A 16 -12.38 6.16 -1.30
C TYR A 16 -12.22 5.26 -2.53
N ALA A 17 -11.49 4.15 -2.42
CA ALA A 17 -11.40 3.17 -3.52
C ALA A 17 -12.78 2.67 -3.98
N ASN A 18 -13.66 2.37 -3.02
CA ASN A 18 -15.04 1.95 -3.30
C ASN A 18 -15.86 3.06 -3.98
N SER A 19 -15.71 4.32 -3.57
CA SER A 19 -16.49 5.44 -4.13
C SER A 19 -16.15 5.72 -5.59
N ILE A 20 -14.91 5.48 -6.00
CA ILE A 20 -14.46 5.60 -7.40
C ILE A 20 -14.54 4.27 -8.17
N GLN A 21 -15.06 3.21 -7.54
CA GLN A 21 -15.19 1.86 -8.11
C GLN A 21 -13.85 1.29 -8.62
N ASP A 22 -12.75 1.68 -7.99
CA ASP A 22 -11.41 1.24 -8.36
C ASP A 22 -11.01 -0.03 -7.60
N GLN A 23 -10.47 -1.01 -8.33
CA GLN A 23 -10.10 -2.33 -7.80
C GLN A 23 -8.58 -2.47 -7.56
N THR A 24 -7.78 -1.48 -7.95
CA THR A 24 -6.32 -1.55 -7.91
C THR A 24 -5.78 -1.55 -6.48
N LEU A 25 -6.47 -0.89 -5.53
CA LEU A 25 -6.16 -1.03 -4.10
C LEU A 25 -6.26 -2.49 -3.65
N GLN A 26 -7.40 -3.13 -3.93
CA GLN A 26 -7.64 -4.52 -3.54
C GLN A 26 -6.64 -5.46 -4.21
N ASN A 27 -6.32 -5.23 -5.48
CA ASN A 27 -5.33 -6.01 -6.21
C ASN A 27 -3.93 -5.90 -5.56
N CYS A 28 -3.55 -4.71 -5.10
CA CYS A 28 -2.28 -4.51 -4.38
C CYS A 28 -2.28 -5.23 -3.03
N LEU A 29 -3.37 -5.16 -2.27
CA LEU A 29 -3.50 -5.86 -0.98
C LEU A 29 -3.44 -7.38 -1.16
N GLU A 30 -4.09 -7.94 -2.19
CA GLU A 30 -3.98 -9.36 -2.52
C GLU A 30 -2.56 -9.75 -2.95
N ARG A 31 -1.88 -8.88 -3.70
CA ARG A 31 -0.46 -9.08 -4.05
C ARG A 31 0.43 -9.10 -2.81
N PHE A 32 0.20 -8.26 -1.80
CA PHE A 32 0.90 -8.35 -0.51
C PHE A 32 0.63 -9.68 0.20
N LYS A 33 -0.63 -10.14 0.25
CA LYS A 33 -0.96 -11.44 0.85
C LYS A 33 -0.28 -12.61 0.13
N GLN A 34 -0.13 -12.53 -1.19
CA GLN A 34 0.62 -13.53 -1.97
C GLN A 34 2.12 -13.44 -1.70
N TRP A 35 2.65 -12.22 -1.59
CA TRP A 35 4.05 -11.97 -1.25
C TRP A 35 4.42 -12.66 0.07
N GLU A 36 3.64 -12.44 1.15
CA GLU A 36 3.84 -13.06 2.46
C GLU A 36 3.94 -14.59 2.38
N LYS A 37 3.12 -15.23 1.52
CA LYS A 37 3.10 -16.68 1.31
C LYS A 37 4.29 -17.19 0.49
N SER A 38 4.79 -16.40 -0.45
CA SER A 38 5.87 -16.80 -1.37
C SER A 38 7.28 -16.58 -0.81
N GLY A 39 7.42 -15.76 0.24
CA GLY A 39 8.72 -15.37 0.80
C GLY A 39 9.27 -16.29 1.89
N ARG A 40 10.37 -15.85 2.53
CA ARG A 40 11.05 -16.53 3.65
C ARG A 40 10.34 -16.38 5.00
N GLY A 41 9.01 -16.24 5.03
CA GLY A 41 8.24 -15.96 6.24
C GLY A 41 8.39 -14.50 6.70
N CYS A 42 7.80 -13.58 5.94
CA CYS A 42 7.67 -12.18 6.33
C CYS A 42 6.20 -11.78 6.43
N GLU A 43 5.92 -10.80 7.29
CA GLU A 43 4.65 -10.10 7.36
C GLU A 43 4.81 -8.70 6.75
N ILE A 44 3.87 -8.29 5.91
CA ILE A 44 3.77 -6.92 5.41
C ILE A 44 3.05 -6.08 6.45
N GLU A 45 3.71 -5.03 6.93
CA GLU A 45 3.13 -4.03 7.83
C GLU A 45 2.81 -2.77 7.03
N LEU A 46 1.55 -2.30 7.06
CA LEU A 46 1.11 -1.04 6.43
C LEU A 46 1.15 0.10 7.44
N TYR A 47 1.76 1.22 7.07
CA TYR A 47 1.93 2.40 7.90
C TYR A 47 1.24 3.61 7.30
N TYR A 48 1.08 4.65 8.13
CA TYR A 48 0.57 5.93 7.67
C TYR A 48 1.52 6.56 6.64
N ASP A 49 0.94 7.07 5.55
CA ASP A 49 1.61 7.96 4.62
C ASP A 49 0.92 9.33 4.65
N SER A 50 1.71 10.40 4.52
CA SER A 50 1.20 11.76 4.44
C SER A 50 0.41 12.04 3.17
N ALA A 51 0.71 11.32 2.08
CA ALA A 51 -0.03 11.40 0.83
C ALA A 51 -1.45 10.85 1.03
N PRO A 52 -2.49 11.59 0.58
CA PRO A 52 -3.86 11.12 0.68
C PRO A 52 -4.03 9.74 0.05
N TYR A 53 -4.82 8.90 0.73
CA TYR A 53 -5.18 7.57 0.25
C TYR A 53 -4.01 6.61 0.01
N SER A 54 -2.83 6.92 0.57
CA SER A 54 -1.62 6.11 0.40
C SER A 54 -1.19 5.47 1.72
N PHE A 55 -0.30 4.48 1.64
CA PHE A 55 0.33 3.83 2.79
C PHE A 55 1.82 3.67 2.54
N GLY A 56 2.62 3.81 3.60
CA GLY A 56 3.94 3.20 3.63
C GLY A 56 3.78 1.70 3.90
N PHE A 57 4.77 0.89 3.52
CA PHE A 57 4.84 -0.50 3.98
C PHE A 57 6.26 -0.94 4.25
N CYS A 58 6.41 -1.97 5.08
CA CYS A 58 7.65 -2.73 5.14
C CYS A 58 7.41 -4.23 5.33
N GLU A 59 8.36 -5.03 4.88
CA GLU A 59 8.48 -6.43 5.29
C GLU A 59 9.05 -6.52 6.70
N ARG A 60 8.43 -7.35 7.55
CA ARG A 60 8.90 -7.71 8.88
C ARG A 60 9.16 -9.22 8.94
N TYR A 61 10.41 -9.61 9.20
CA TYR A 61 10.77 -11.00 9.38
C TYR A 61 10.54 -11.45 10.84
N THR A 62 10.40 -12.76 11.03
CA THR A 62 10.17 -13.37 12.36
C THR A 62 11.31 -13.14 13.36
N ASP A 63 12.52 -12.87 12.87
CA ASP A 63 13.69 -12.51 13.69
C ASP A 63 13.79 -10.99 13.99
N GLY A 64 12.75 -10.23 13.62
CA GLY A 64 12.65 -8.80 13.87
C GLY A 64 13.29 -7.90 12.81
N ARG A 65 14.03 -8.47 11.84
CA ARG A 65 14.64 -7.69 10.75
C ARG A 65 13.58 -7.05 9.86
N THR A 66 13.91 -5.87 9.31
CA THR A 66 13.14 -5.20 8.26
C THR A 66 13.71 -5.58 6.90
N GLY A 67 12.84 -5.97 5.98
CA GLY A 67 13.18 -6.23 4.59
C GLY A 67 12.92 -5.02 3.69
N ILE A 68 12.24 -5.26 2.58
CA ILE A 68 11.85 -4.19 1.65
C ILE A 68 10.96 -3.17 2.37
N VAL A 69 11.23 -1.90 2.11
CA VAL A 69 10.42 -0.75 2.55
C VAL A 69 9.95 -0.04 1.29
N GLY A 70 8.69 0.34 1.25
CA GLY A 70 8.12 0.95 0.06
C GLY A 70 6.80 1.68 0.33
N GLY A 71 6.10 2.02 -0.74
CA GLY A 71 4.80 2.68 -0.70
C GLY A 71 3.73 1.89 -1.45
N LEU A 72 2.52 1.88 -0.91
CA LEU A 72 1.29 1.59 -1.64
C LEU A 72 0.61 2.94 -1.92
N LEU A 73 0.89 3.50 -3.09
CA LEU A 73 0.62 4.90 -3.41
C LEU A 73 -0.58 5.04 -4.32
N TYR A 74 -1.42 6.04 -4.05
CA TYR A 74 -2.53 6.42 -4.92
C TYR A 74 -2.12 7.50 -5.93
N HIS A 75 -2.21 7.18 -7.21
CA HIS A 75 -1.99 8.08 -8.33
C HIS A 75 -3.33 8.67 -8.81
N GLY A 76 -3.71 9.80 -8.21
CA GLY A 76 -4.94 10.53 -8.51
C GLY A 76 -4.81 11.57 -9.63
N ASN A 77 -5.83 12.43 -9.75
CA ASN A 77 -5.75 13.65 -10.55
C ASN A 77 -6.36 14.83 -9.78
N PRO A 78 -5.55 15.73 -9.17
CA PRO A 78 -4.09 15.73 -9.21
C PRO A 78 -3.47 14.57 -8.41
N ASP A 79 -2.32 14.09 -8.86
CA ASP A 79 -1.51 13.12 -8.12
C ASP A 79 -0.81 13.82 -6.95
N GLN A 80 -0.99 13.28 -5.75
CA GLN A 80 -0.44 13.82 -4.50
C GLN A 80 0.50 12.82 -3.80
N SER A 81 0.89 11.74 -4.50
CA SER A 81 1.86 10.76 -3.99
C SER A 81 3.30 11.28 -4.00
N PHE A 82 3.57 12.34 -4.78
CA PHE A 82 4.91 12.88 -5.06
C PHE A 82 5.87 11.88 -5.73
N ALA A 83 5.40 10.69 -6.10
CA ALA A 83 6.19 9.70 -6.79
C ALA A 83 6.16 9.92 -8.31
N VAL A 84 7.29 9.65 -8.96
CA VAL A 84 7.38 9.69 -10.42
C VAL A 84 6.84 8.38 -10.99
N THR A 85 5.86 8.49 -11.88
CA THR A 85 5.39 7.41 -12.73
C THR A 85 5.76 7.73 -14.18
N MET A 86 6.41 6.79 -14.87
CA MET A 86 6.88 7.00 -16.25
C MET A 86 5.70 7.00 -17.23
N ASP A 87 4.72 6.14 -16.98
CA ASP A 87 3.45 6.10 -17.69
C ASP A 87 2.34 6.63 -16.79
N ARG A 88 1.41 7.41 -17.36
CA ARG A 88 0.24 7.88 -16.62
C ARG A 88 -0.58 6.68 -16.17
N PHE A 89 -0.79 6.61 -14.86
CA PHE A 89 -1.58 5.58 -14.20
C PHE A 89 -2.58 6.26 -13.26
N HIS A 90 -3.78 5.69 -13.15
CA HIS A 90 -4.79 6.10 -12.19
C HIS A 90 -5.14 4.91 -11.31
N GLY A 91 -5.05 5.09 -9.99
CA GLY A 91 -5.27 4.02 -9.01
C GLY A 91 -4.09 3.83 -8.07
N TRP A 92 -4.03 2.67 -7.41
CA TRP A 92 -2.98 2.30 -6.47
C TRP A 92 -1.89 1.42 -7.10
N SER A 93 -0.64 1.71 -6.78
CA SER A 93 0.52 0.91 -7.17
C SER A 93 1.48 0.70 -6.00
N ILE A 94 2.21 -0.42 -6.04
CA ILE A 94 3.28 -0.74 -5.08
C ILE A 94 4.61 -0.21 -5.64
N HIS A 95 5.29 0.63 -4.85
CA HIS A 95 6.59 1.20 -5.10
C HIS A 95 7.59 0.64 -4.09
N THR A 96 8.77 0.21 -4.54
CA THR A 96 9.86 -0.37 -3.73
C THR A 96 11.18 0.26 -4.09
#